data_AF-A0AAV0L202-F1
#
_entry.id   AF-A0AAV0L202-F1
#
_cell.length_a   1.000
_cell.length_b   1.000
_cell.length_c   1.000
_cell.angle_alpha   90.00
_cell.angle_beta   90.00
_cell.angle_gamma   90.00
#
_symmetry.space_group_name_H-M   'P 1'
#
loop_
_entity.id
_entity.type
_entity.pdbx_description
1 polymer ?
#
loop_
_entity_poly.entity_id
_entity_poly.type
_entity_poly.pdbx_seq_one_letter_code
_entity_poly.pdbx_strand_id
1 'polypeptide(L)'
;MAPLCLPETWAAMEALQASGQARAIGVSNFSTKKLKDLVGSPGSWVKGEILKEPVLIEIAEKLKKSPAQVALRWGIQSGHSVLPKSVNESRLKENISLFDWCIPLDLFSKFSEVHQVSILT
;
A
#
# COMPACT_ATOMS: atom_id res chain seq x y z
N MET A 1 31.01 -4.53 -7.19
CA MET A 1 29.89 -5.31 -6.63
C MET A 1 29.47 -6.32 -7.67
N ALA A 2 29.37 -7.60 -7.32
CA ALA A 2 28.82 -8.62 -8.22
C ALA A 2 27.34 -8.29 -8.51
N PRO A 3 26.82 -8.59 -9.71
CA PRO A 3 25.40 -8.44 -9.99
C PRO A 3 24.59 -9.26 -8.98
N LEU A 4 23.61 -8.64 -8.34
CA LEU A 4 22.74 -9.30 -7.38
C LEU A 4 21.97 -10.41 -8.09
N CYS A 5 22.34 -11.66 -7.81
CA CYS A 5 21.61 -12.85 -8.27
C CYS A 5 20.37 -13.00 -7.38
N LEU A 6 19.20 -12.65 -7.93
CA LEU A 6 17.93 -12.72 -7.20
C LEU A 6 17.62 -14.14 -6.66
N PRO A 7 17.85 -15.24 -7.42
CA PRO A 7 17.70 -16.60 -6.91
C PRO A 7 18.58 -16.91 -5.70
N GLU A 8 19.85 -16.52 -5.72
CA GLU A 8 20.78 -16.73 -4.60
C GLU A 8 20.37 -15.91 -3.37
N THR A 9 19.92 -14.66 -3.60
CA THR A 9 19.42 -13.80 -2.53
C THR A 9 18.17 -14.39 -1.88
N TRP A 10 17.25 -14.93 -2.69
CA TRP A 10 16.03 -15.56 -2.19
C TRP A 10 16.31 -16.84 -1.40
N ALA A 11 17.22 -17.70 -1.89
CA ALA A 11 17.64 -18.90 -1.17
C ALA A 11 18.25 -18.57 0.20
N ALA A 12 19.04 -17.49 0.29
CA ALA A 12 19.56 -17.00 1.57
C ALA A 12 18.43 -16.51 2.50
N MET A 13 17.40 -15.84 1.96
CA MET A 13 16.22 -15.41 2.73
C MET A 13 15.41 -16.61 3.25
N GLU A 14 15.25 -17.67 2.46
CA GLU A 14 14.61 -18.93 2.88
C GLU A 14 15.39 -19.61 4.00
N ALA A 15 16.73 -19.61 3.93
CA ALA A 15 17.57 -20.11 5.01
C ALA A 15 17.39 -19.31 6.32
N LEU A 16 17.26 -17.98 6.24
CA LEU A 16 16.94 -17.12 7.38
C LEU A 16 15.54 -17.39 7.95
N GLN A 17 14.59 -17.78 7.09
CA GLN A 17 13.26 -18.19 7.54
C GLN A 17 13.31 -19.54 8.26
N ALA A 18 13.99 -20.53 7.68
CA ALA A 18 14.14 -21.87 8.21
C ALA A 18 14.91 -21.89 9.54
N SER A 19 15.90 -21.02 9.71
CA SER A 19 16.64 -20.85 10.97
C SER A 19 15.81 -20.18 12.07
N GLY A 20 14.62 -19.64 11.74
CA GLY A 20 13.75 -18.93 12.67
C GLY A 20 14.16 -17.47 12.92
N GLN A 21 15.20 -16.97 12.26
CA GLN A 21 15.64 -15.57 12.38
C GLN A 21 14.62 -14.60 11.77
N ALA A 22 13.89 -15.03 10.74
CA ALA A 22 12.74 -14.32 10.19
C ALA A 22 11.51 -15.24 10.18
N ARG A 23 10.36 -14.81 10.73
CA ARG A 23 9.12 -15.62 10.67
C ARG A 23 8.49 -15.62 9.27
N ALA A 24 8.67 -14.52 8.55
CA ALA A 24 8.17 -14.33 7.20
C ALA A 24 9.22 -13.55 6.40
N ILE A 25 9.30 -13.87 5.11
CA ILE A 25 10.13 -13.18 4.13
C ILE A 25 9.23 -12.69 2.99
N GLY A 26 9.66 -11.63 2.30
CA GLY A 26 8.89 -11.03 1.23
C GLY A 26 9.76 -10.08 0.40
N VAL A 27 9.15 -9.46 -0.60
CA VAL A 27 9.82 -8.54 -1.50
C VAL A 27 9.13 -7.18 -1.53
N SER A 28 9.88 -6.11 -1.78
CA SER A 28 9.35 -4.75 -1.95
C SER A 28 9.80 -4.19 -3.30
N ASN A 29 8.95 -3.39 -3.94
CA ASN A 29 9.22 -2.73 -5.22
C ASN A 29 9.45 -3.71 -6.39
N PHE A 30 8.85 -4.90 -6.35
CA PHE A 30 8.88 -5.84 -7.46
C PHE A 30 7.74 -5.53 -8.43
N SER A 31 8.04 -5.54 -9.72
CA SER A 31 6.98 -5.50 -10.72
C SER A 31 6.17 -6.79 -10.68
N THR A 32 4.96 -6.72 -11.25
CA THR A 32 4.12 -7.87 -11.52
C THR A 32 4.92 -9.02 -12.14
N LYS A 33 5.70 -8.73 -13.19
CA LYS A 33 6.57 -9.68 -13.89
C LYS A 33 7.63 -10.29 -12.95
N LYS A 34 8.38 -9.49 -12.20
CA LYS A 34 9.40 -10.00 -11.26
C LYS A 34 8.79 -10.84 -10.13
N LEU A 35 7.62 -10.46 -9.65
CA LEU A 35 6.82 -11.27 -8.72
C LEU A 35 6.32 -12.55 -9.40
N LYS A 36 5.95 -12.53 -10.68
CA LYS A 36 5.56 -13.76 -11.40
C LYS A 36 6.75 -14.70 -11.57
N ASP A 37 7.89 -14.14 -11.94
CA ASP A 37 9.13 -14.87 -12.12
C ASP A 37 9.61 -15.47 -10.77
N LEU A 38 9.22 -14.85 -9.65
CA LEU A 38 9.45 -15.36 -8.30
C LEU A 38 8.32 -16.29 -7.78
N VAL A 39 7.04 -16.07 -8.13
CA VAL A 39 5.83 -16.64 -7.47
C VAL A 39 4.59 -16.86 -8.40
N GLY A 40 4.51 -16.30 -9.60
CA GLY A 40 3.39 -16.47 -10.57
C GLY A 40 2.13 -15.58 -10.39
N SER A 41 2.08 -14.38 -11.02
CA SER A 41 0.91 -13.47 -11.29
C SER A 41 0.42 -12.49 -10.18
N PRO A 42 -0.24 -11.33 -10.49
CA PRO A 42 0.40 -10.00 -10.34
C PRO A 42 -0.34 -8.90 -9.53
N GLY A 43 0.41 -7.88 -9.05
CA GLY A 43 -0.09 -6.51 -8.77
C GLY A 43 1.02 -5.47 -8.55
N SER A 44 0.78 -4.18 -8.86
CA SER A 44 1.74 -3.03 -8.82
C SER A 44 1.18 -1.85 -8.01
N TRP A 45 2.04 -1.06 -7.36
CA TRP A 45 1.71 0.06 -6.45
C TRP A 45 2.36 1.41 -6.86
N VAL A 46 1.73 2.53 -6.49
CA VAL A 46 2.13 3.93 -6.81
C VAL A 46 1.95 4.85 -5.59
N LYS A 47 2.82 5.86 -5.44
CA LYS A 47 2.80 6.94 -4.43
C LYS A 47 2.63 8.33 -5.08
N GLY A 48 1.42 8.79 -5.38
CA GLY A 48 1.15 10.15 -5.88
C GLY A 48 0.85 11.17 -4.78
N GLU A 49 0.75 12.48 -5.12
CA GLU A 49 0.14 13.53 -4.28
C GLU A 49 -1.39 13.33 -4.14
N ILE A 50 -1.82 12.11 -3.83
CA ILE A 50 -3.21 11.65 -3.84
C ILE A 50 -4.09 12.42 -2.85
N LEU A 51 -3.49 13.07 -1.86
CA LEU A 51 -4.21 13.85 -0.84
C LEU A 51 -4.86 15.12 -1.40
N LYS A 52 -4.51 15.55 -2.62
CA LYS A 52 -5.10 16.71 -3.31
C LYS A 52 -6.15 16.32 -4.36
N GLU A 53 -6.42 15.04 -4.53
CA GLU A 53 -7.36 14.55 -5.55
C GLU A 53 -8.80 15.01 -5.21
N PRO A 54 -9.52 15.68 -6.14
CA PRO A 54 -10.86 16.20 -5.88
C PRO A 54 -11.86 15.15 -5.37
N VAL A 55 -11.83 13.94 -5.94
CA VAL A 55 -12.68 12.82 -5.50
C VAL A 55 -12.41 12.47 -4.04
N LEU A 56 -11.14 12.47 -3.64
CA LEU A 56 -10.71 12.09 -2.31
C LEU A 56 -11.06 13.17 -1.28
N ILE A 57 -10.97 14.45 -1.65
CA ILE A 57 -11.43 15.58 -0.83
C ILE A 57 -12.95 15.56 -0.65
N GLU A 58 -13.71 15.33 -1.72
CA GLU A 58 -15.18 15.24 -1.66
C GLU A 58 -15.64 14.15 -0.68
N ILE A 59 -15.01 12.96 -0.75
CA ILE A 59 -15.32 11.84 0.14
C ILE A 59 -14.92 12.18 1.59
N ALA A 60 -13.77 12.81 1.78
CA ALA A 60 -13.30 13.24 3.10
C ALA A 60 -14.27 14.21 3.77
N GLU A 61 -14.76 15.21 3.03
CA GLU A 61 -15.76 16.17 3.52
C GLU A 61 -17.08 15.49 3.90
N LYS A 62 -17.61 14.63 3.02
CA LYS A 62 -18.86 13.89 3.28
C LYS A 62 -18.79 13.01 4.51
N LEU A 63 -17.66 12.36 4.73
CA LEU A 63 -17.45 11.45 5.85
C LEU A 63 -16.92 12.15 7.11
N LYS A 64 -16.65 13.47 7.04
CA LYS A 64 -16.00 14.26 8.10
C LYS A 64 -14.70 13.61 8.59
N LYS A 65 -13.90 13.12 7.64
CA LYS A 65 -12.58 12.51 7.84
C LYS A 65 -11.53 13.34 7.11
N SER A 66 -10.26 13.10 7.39
CA SER A 66 -9.21 13.74 6.59
C SER A 66 -8.99 13.01 5.26
N PRO A 67 -8.43 13.70 4.25
CA PRO A 67 -7.94 13.06 3.04
C PRO A 67 -7.02 11.85 3.31
N ALA A 68 -6.13 11.97 4.28
CA ALA A 68 -5.22 10.87 4.63
C ALA A 68 -5.96 9.65 5.18
N GLN A 69 -6.96 9.86 6.03
CA GLN A 69 -7.79 8.79 6.56
C GLN A 69 -8.59 8.09 5.45
N VAL A 70 -9.15 8.84 4.51
CA VAL A 70 -9.87 8.28 3.36
C VAL A 70 -8.94 7.47 2.46
N ALA A 71 -7.74 7.97 2.16
CA ALA A 71 -6.74 7.24 1.38
C ALA A 71 -6.35 5.90 2.03
N LEU A 72 -6.09 5.94 3.35
CA LEU A 72 -5.73 4.74 4.11
C LEU A 72 -6.89 3.76 4.21
N ARG A 73 -8.11 4.26 4.46
CA ARG A 73 -9.31 3.43 4.53
C ARG A 73 -9.64 2.77 3.19
N TRP A 74 -9.46 3.49 2.08
CA TRP A 74 -9.57 2.92 0.74
C TRP A 74 -8.60 1.76 0.53
N GLY A 75 -7.32 1.92 0.93
CA GLY A 75 -6.32 0.85 0.84
C GLY A 75 -6.75 -0.41 1.61
N ILE A 76 -7.24 -0.24 2.84
CA ILE A 76 -7.74 -1.33 3.69
C ILE A 76 -8.98 -2.00 3.07
N GLN A 77 -9.99 -1.23 2.65
CA GLN A 77 -11.21 -1.77 2.03
C GLN A 77 -10.95 -2.42 0.67
N SER A 78 -9.87 -2.05 -0.01
CA SER A 78 -9.42 -2.70 -1.24
C SER A 78 -8.68 -4.03 -0.98
N GLY A 79 -8.53 -4.44 0.28
CA GLY A 79 -7.91 -5.71 0.67
C GLY A 79 -6.40 -5.63 0.93
N HIS A 80 -5.84 -4.44 1.13
CA HIS A 80 -4.40 -4.24 1.26
C HIS A 80 -3.99 -3.73 2.64
N SER A 81 -2.80 -4.13 3.08
CA SER A 81 -2.16 -3.50 4.24
C SER A 81 -1.68 -2.10 3.86
N VAL A 82 -1.81 -1.15 4.78
CA VAL A 82 -1.34 0.23 4.61
C VAL A 82 -0.20 0.52 5.60
N LEU A 83 0.82 1.23 5.13
CA LEU A 83 2.03 1.56 5.93
C LEU A 83 2.24 3.08 6.02
N PRO A 84 1.36 3.82 6.73
CA PRO A 84 1.48 5.26 6.85
C PRO A 84 2.70 5.64 7.71
N LYS A 85 3.62 6.44 7.14
CA LYS A 85 4.76 7.01 7.87
C LYS A 85 4.37 8.35 8.50
N SER A 86 4.56 8.48 9.80
CA SER A 86 4.47 9.77 10.51
C SER A 86 5.39 9.78 11.73
N VAL A 87 5.87 10.97 12.09
CA VAL A 87 6.55 11.25 13.37
C VAL A 87 5.72 12.20 14.25
N ASN A 88 4.60 12.70 13.72
CA ASN A 88 3.70 13.59 14.43
C ASN A 88 2.61 12.76 15.12
N GLU A 89 2.50 12.92 16.45
CA GLU A 89 1.60 12.14 17.30
C GLU A 89 0.12 12.29 16.94
N SER A 90 -0.34 13.50 16.57
CA SER A 90 -1.74 13.68 16.17
C SER A 90 -2.06 12.89 14.91
N ARG A 91 -1.16 12.92 13.93
CA ARG A 91 -1.28 12.14 12.68
C ARG A 91 -1.17 10.63 12.93
N LEU A 92 -0.35 10.20 13.91
CA LEU A 92 -0.27 8.78 14.30
C LEU A 92 -1.60 8.29 14.86
N LYS A 93 -2.20 9.04 15.78
CA LYS A 93 -3.54 8.76 16.34
C LYS A 93 -4.63 8.78 15.26
N GLU A 94 -4.53 9.72 14.35
CA GLU A 94 -5.47 9.86 13.23
C GLU A 94 -5.37 8.68 12.25
N ASN A 95 -4.15 8.26 11.90
CA ASN A 95 -3.87 7.17 10.95
C ASN A 95 -4.25 5.79 11.48
N ILE A 96 -4.38 5.61 12.80
CA ILE A 96 -4.86 4.33 13.38
C ILE A 96 -6.38 4.30 13.58
N SER A 97 -7.04 5.47 13.64
CA SER A 97 -8.51 5.59 13.77
C SER A 97 -9.23 5.36 12.43
N LEU A 98 -9.02 4.17 11.86
CA LEU A 98 -9.56 3.75 10.57
C LEU A 98 -10.62 2.65 10.68
N PHE A 99 -10.74 1.99 11.83
CA PHE A 99 -11.53 0.75 11.94
C PHE A 99 -12.98 0.96 12.36
N ASP A 100 -13.30 2.10 12.97
CA ASP A 100 -14.63 2.40 13.53
C ASP A 100 -15.63 2.95 12.49
N TRP A 101 -15.24 2.98 11.21
CA TRP A 101 -16.06 3.50 10.12
C TRP A 101 -15.65 2.88 8.78
N CYS A 102 -16.47 3.03 7.75
CA CYS A 102 -16.19 2.59 6.40
C CYS A 102 -16.59 3.64 5.35
N ILE A 103 -16.00 3.55 4.17
CA ILE A 103 -16.44 4.29 2.98
C ILE A 103 -17.63 3.49 2.39
N PRO A 104 -18.84 4.08 2.33
CA PRO A 104 -20.01 3.49 1.70
C PRO A 104 -19.78 3.14 0.22
N LEU A 105 -20.52 2.16 -0.30
CA LEU A 105 -20.30 1.63 -1.64
C LEU A 105 -20.43 2.69 -2.75
N ASP A 106 -21.40 3.59 -2.64
CA ASP A 106 -21.65 4.69 -3.57
C ASP A 106 -20.45 5.66 -3.64
N LEU A 107 -19.83 5.98 -2.50
CA LEU A 107 -18.62 6.80 -2.45
C LEU A 107 -17.39 6.00 -2.89
N PHE A 108 -17.34 4.71 -2.57
CA PHE A 108 -16.23 3.83 -2.92
C PHE A 108 -16.12 3.64 -4.43
N SER A 109 -17.25 3.56 -5.15
CA SER A 109 -17.26 3.45 -6.60
C SER A 109 -16.59 4.64 -7.30
N LYS A 110 -16.62 5.84 -6.71
CA LYS A 110 -15.99 7.04 -7.31
C LYS A 110 -14.47 6.92 -7.47
N PHE A 111 -13.80 6.07 -6.71
CA PHE A 111 -12.35 5.88 -6.85
C PHE A 111 -11.93 5.31 -8.22
N SER A 112 -12.85 4.71 -8.98
CA SER A 112 -12.56 4.28 -10.36
C SER A 112 -12.36 5.43 -11.33
N GLU A 113 -12.81 6.64 -10.98
CA GLU A 113 -12.70 7.84 -11.83
C GLU A 113 -11.34 8.55 -11.67
N VAL A 114 -10.55 8.18 -10.64
CA VAL A 114 -9.25 8.80 -10.36
C VAL A 114 -8.23 8.42 -11.42
N HIS A 115 -7.57 9.41 -12.02
CA HIS A 115 -6.57 9.20 -13.07
C HIS A 115 -5.36 8.41 -12.54
N GLN A 116 -4.99 7.33 -13.24
CA GLN A 116 -3.87 6.47 -12.87
C GLN A 116 -2.56 6.95 -13.52
N VAL A 117 -1.53 7.22 -12.73
CA VAL A 117 -0.19 7.64 -13.21
C VAL A 117 0.89 6.90 -12.43
N SER A 118 1.91 6.35 -13.11
CA SER A 118 3.09 5.81 -12.42
C SER A 118 4.04 6.94 -12.00
N ILE A 119 4.48 6.92 -10.75
CA ILE A 119 5.38 7.93 -10.14
C ILE A 119 6.80 7.40 -9.91
N LEU A 120 7.08 6.17 -10.33
CA LEU A 120 8.42 5.60 -10.29
C LEU A 120 9.21 6.14 -11.48
N THR A 121 10.02 7.17 -11.24
CA THR A 121 11.17 7.53 -12.09
C THR A 121 12.39 6.73 -11.69
#